data_AF-A0A2E4C8X2-F1
#
_entry.id   AF-A0A2E4C8X2-F1
#
_cell.length_a   1.000
_cell.length_b   1.000
_cell.length_c   1.000
_cell.angle_alpha   90.00
_cell.angle_beta   90.00
_cell.angle_gamma   90.00
#
_symmetry.space_group_name_H-M   'P 1'
#
loop_
_entity.id
_entity.type
_entity.pdbx_description
1 polymer ?
#
loop_
_entity_poly.entity_id
_entity_poly.type
_entity_poly.pdbx_seq_one_letter_code
_entity_poly.pdbx_strand_id
1 'polypeptide(L)'
;MNNNTTIHHMAAQIARRILNDGLLEENATDAFGGFLPNGIIMRHHGGLFKLSIDRLVNKHSDGYYSIHYHDPNNAMANIRLVPLALNTGNCGTFTLGMVQEAVGQPVDLPSLLEYESRTYRNSNDTTLYACCNSILCRDELALSLFGNRRTMWQWARARLESIGGRCEISGIPLRTNQQKGSPFQMSIDAIQPILGHMPGNMRIVCRFLNTVCCDKLKTHKDPEDGPSQWTPELFRQYFRIGKS
;
A
#
# COMPACT_ATOMS: atom_id res chain seq x y z
N MET A 1 -8.09 -29.89 4.04
CA MET A 1 -7.66 -30.59 2.82
C MET A 1 -6.14 -30.42 2.68
N ASN A 2 -5.36 -31.28 3.34
CA ASN A 2 -3.88 -31.26 3.25
C ASN A 2 -3.42 -32.56 2.58
N ASN A 3 -3.68 -32.71 1.28
CA ASN A 3 -2.95 -33.68 0.47
C ASN A 3 -1.90 -32.89 -0.31
N ASN A 4 -0.63 -33.28 -0.19
CA ASN A 4 0.48 -32.69 -0.94
C ASN A 4 0.16 -32.58 -2.44
N THR A 5 -0.61 -33.52 -2.99
CA THR A 5 -1.09 -33.51 -4.37
C THR A 5 -1.86 -32.23 -4.71
N THR A 6 -2.79 -31.79 -3.86
CA THR A 6 -3.56 -30.56 -4.07
C THR A 6 -2.66 -29.33 -4.02
N ILE A 7 -1.71 -29.28 -3.09
CA ILE A 7 -0.77 -28.16 -2.97
C ILE A 7 0.11 -28.04 -4.21
N HIS A 8 0.71 -29.15 -4.66
CA HIS A 8 1.51 -29.19 -5.88
C HIS A 8 0.69 -28.83 -7.12
N HIS A 9 -0.56 -29.29 -7.18
CA HIS A 9 -1.47 -28.95 -8.27
C HIS A 9 -1.75 -27.44 -8.34
N MET A 10 -2.09 -26.81 -7.21
CA MET A 10 -2.30 -25.36 -7.15
C MET A 10 -1.02 -24.58 -7.48
N ALA A 11 0.13 -25.00 -6.95
CA ALA A 11 1.42 -24.38 -7.26
C ALA A 11 1.73 -24.47 -8.77
N ALA A 12 1.44 -25.60 -9.41
CA ALA A 12 1.62 -25.77 -10.86
C ALA A 12 0.66 -24.90 -11.68
N GLN A 13 -0.55 -24.60 -11.18
CA GLN A 13 -1.44 -23.63 -11.82
C GLN A 13 -0.89 -22.20 -11.71
N ILE A 14 -0.42 -21.81 -10.52
CA ILE A 14 0.20 -20.48 -10.30
C ILE A 14 1.43 -20.31 -11.20
N ALA A 15 2.34 -21.29 -11.21
CA ALA A 15 3.55 -21.26 -12.04
C ALA A 15 3.23 -21.13 -13.53
N ARG A 16 2.27 -21.93 -14.04
CA ARG A 16 1.79 -21.82 -15.41
C ARG A 16 1.23 -20.43 -15.71
N ARG A 17 0.49 -19.85 -14.77
CA ARG A 17 -0.06 -18.50 -14.94
C ARG A 17 1.03 -17.43 -15.02
N ILE A 18 2.04 -17.50 -14.16
CA ILE A 18 3.20 -16.57 -14.20
C ILE A 18 3.88 -16.60 -15.57
N LEU A 19 4.12 -17.79 -16.12
CA LEU A 19 4.76 -17.96 -17.42
C LEU A 19 3.85 -17.49 -18.57
N ASN A 20 2.57 -17.89 -18.58
CA ASN A 20 1.65 -17.54 -19.65
C ASN A 20 1.35 -16.04 -19.73
N ASP A 21 1.34 -15.35 -18.59
CA ASP A 21 1.13 -13.91 -18.51
C ASP A 21 2.43 -13.10 -18.74
N GLY A 22 3.57 -13.78 -18.99
CA GLY A 22 4.86 -13.13 -19.21
C GLY A 22 5.35 -12.32 -18.01
N LEU A 23 4.93 -12.67 -16.78
CA LEU A 23 5.18 -11.82 -15.60
C LEU A 23 6.66 -11.74 -15.20
N LEU A 24 7.52 -12.61 -15.75
CA LEU A 24 8.97 -12.57 -15.51
C LEU A 24 9.74 -11.87 -16.63
N GLU A 25 9.05 -11.45 -17.69
CA GLU A 25 9.67 -10.82 -18.86
C GLU A 25 9.86 -9.31 -18.63
N GLU A 26 10.81 -8.74 -19.36
CA GLU A 26 10.96 -7.28 -19.41
C GLU A 26 9.71 -6.64 -20.00
N ASN A 27 9.39 -5.43 -19.54
CA ASN A 27 8.24 -4.64 -19.97
C ASN A 27 6.87 -5.34 -19.76
N ALA A 28 6.79 -6.26 -18.81
CA ALA A 28 5.55 -6.94 -18.47
C ALA A 28 4.46 -5.98 -17.96
N THR A 29 3.21 -6.45 -18.06
CA THR A 29 2.04 -5.80 -17.45
C THR A 29 1.36 -6.82 -16.54
N ASP A 30 1.18 -6.49 -15.27
CA ASP A 30 0.55 -7.40 -14.31
C ASP A 30 -0.99 -7.39 -14.41
N ALA A 31 -1.63 -8.24 -13.59
CA ALA A 31 -3.09 -8.36 -13.54
C ALA A 31 -3.83 -7.10 -13.03
N PHE A 32 -3.14 -6.12 -12.44
CA PHE A 32 -3.69 -4.82 -12.11
C PHE A 32 -3.60 -3.82 -13.28
N GLY A 33 -2.78 -4.13 -14.28
CA GLY A 33 -2.45 -3.26 -15.41
C GLY A 33 -1.18 -2.44 -15.20
N GLY A 34 -0.46 -2.66 -14.10
CA GLY A 34 0.76 -1.92 -13.77
C GLY A 34 1.93 -2.33 -14.65
N PHE A 35 2.80 -1.36 -14.96
CA PHE A 35 3.97 -1.56 -15.80
C PHE A 35 5.19 -2.03 -15.00
N LEU A 36 5.81 -3.12 -15.45
CA LEU A 36 6.96 -3.76 -14.83
C LEU A 36 8.12 -3.82 -15.84
N PRO A 37 9.07 -2.86 -15.84
CA PRO A 37 10.14 -2.84 -16.83
C PRO A 37 11.03 -4.09 -16.77
N ASN A 38 11.17 -4.68 -15.58
CA ASN A 38 12.03 -5.85 -15.34
C ASN A 38 11.21 -7.07 -14.90
N GLY A 39 9.90 -7.10 -15.17
CA GLY A 39 8.99 -8.13 -14.68
C GLY A 39 8.82 -8.11 -13.14
N ILE A 40 8.20 -9.17 -12.63
CA ILE A 40 8.05 -9.48 -11.21
C ILE A 40 9.32 -10.14 -10.69
N ILE A 41 9.74 -9.75 -9.50
CA ILE A 41 10.92 -10.28 -8.84
C ILE A 41 10.55 -11.53 -8.02
N MET A 42 11.15 -12.67 -8.36
CA MET A 42 10.93 -13.97 -7.69
C MET A 42 11.91 -14.18 -6.52
N ARG A 43 12.04 -13.19 -5.63
CA ARG A 43 12.94 -13.26 -4.47
C ARG A 43 12.17 -13.44 -3.16
N HIS A 44 12.79 -14.09 -2.18
CA HIS A 44 12.13 -14.37 -0.90
C HIS A 44 11.96 -13.11 -0.04
N HIS A 45 12.90 -12.16 -0.08
CA HIS A 45 12.89 -10.99 0.79
C HIS A 45 12.91 -9.68 0.00
N GLY A 46 12.11 -8.72 0.47
CA GLY A 46 12.15 -7.32 0.05
C GLY A 46 11.57 -7.00 -1.32
N GLY A 47 11.50 -5.69 -1.58
CA GLY A 47 11.08 -5.13 -2.86
C GLY A 47 9.58 -4.96 -3.03
N LEU A 48 9.18 -3.80 -3.55
CA LEU A 48 7.82 -3.49 -4.00
C LEU A 48 7.33 -4.49 -5.06
N PHE A 49 8.23 -4.90 -5.96
CA PHE A 49 7.90 -5.68 -7.16
C PHE A 49 8.07 -7.19 -6.99
N LYS A 50 8.17 -7.67 -5.74
CA LYS A 50 8.11 -9.10 -5.46
C LYS A 50 6.72 -9.64 -5.80
N LEU A 51 6.65 -10.90 -6.27
CA LEU A 51 5.38 -11.61 -6.46
C LEU A 51 4.53 -11.58 -5.19
N SER A 52 3.29 -11.13 -5.35
CA SER A 52 2.23 -11.23 -4.37
C SER A 52 1.04 -11.99 -4.93
N ILE A 53 0.42 -12.76 -4.05
CA ILE A 53 -0.80 -13.49 -4.31
C ILE A 53 -1.91 -12.73 -3.60
N ASP A 54 -2.43 -11.71 -4.28
CA ASP A 54 -3.40 -10.78 -3.70
C ASP A 54 -4.82 -11.32 -3.86
N ARG A 55 -5.66 -11.15 -2.83
CA ARG A 55 -7.04 -11.64 -2.86
C ARG A 55 -7.93 -10.70 -3.66
N LEU A 56 -8.76 -11.28 -4.52
CA LEU A 56 -9.82 -10.53 -5.22
C LEU A 56 -10.92 -10.11 -4.23
N VAL A 57 -11.31 -11.03 -3.34
CA VAL A 57 -12.30 -10.82 -2.28
C VAL A 57 -11.66 -11.10 -0.94
N ASN A 58 -11.59 -10.08 -0.08
CA ASN A 58 -11.01 -10.21 1.27
C ASN A 58 -12.02 -10.72 2.31
N LYS A 59 -13.32 -10.44 2.13
CA LYS A 59 -14.38 -10.81 3.07
C LYS A 59 -15.62 -11.35 2.35
N HIS A 60 -16.25 -12.36 2.93
CA HIS A 60 -17.56 -12.85 2.55
C HIS A 60 -18.66 -11.87 3.00
N SER A 61 -19.88 -12.04 2.46
CA SER A 61 -21.04 -11.20 2.80
C SER A 61 -21.46 -11.27 4.27
N ASP A 62 -21.08 -12.35 4.96
CA ASP A 62 -21.28 -12.58 6.39
C ASP A 62 -20.20 -11.95 7.29
N GLY A 63 -19.19 -11.30 6.69
CA GLY A 63 -18.11 -10.62 7.38
C GLY A 63 -16.86 -11.47 7.67
N TYR A 64 -16.88 -12.78 7.40
CA TYR A 64 -15.70 -13.64 7.59
C TYR A 64 -14.65 -13.42 6.49
N TYR A 65 -13.37 -13.66 6.82
CA TYR A 65 -12.28 -13.55 5.85
C TYR A 65 -12.38 -14.64 4.78
N SER A 66 -12.22 -14.24 3.53
CA SER A 66 -12.12 -15.21 2.44
C SER A 66 -10.72 -15.79 2.36
N ILE A 67 -10.67 -17.10 2.14
CA ILE A 67 -9.42 -17.84 1.91
C ILE A 67 -8.93 -17.61 0.47
N HIS A 68 -7.61 -17.70 0.27
CA HIS A 68 -6.99 -17.53 -1.05
C HIS A 68 -7.46 -18.61 -2.03
N TYR A 69 -7.50 -19.86 -1.57
CA TYR A 69 -7.77 -21.03 -2.42
C TYR A 69 -8.98 -21.79 -1.90
N HIS A 70 -10.19 -21.37 -2.32
CA HIS A 70 -11.42 -22.07 -1.98
C HIS A 70 -11.79 -23.15 -3.01
N ASP A 71 -11.33 -23.02 -4.25
CA ASP A 71 -11.46 -24.02 -5.30
C ASP A 71 -10.10 -24.69 -5.56
N PRO A 72 -9.92 -25.97 -5.18
CA PRO A 72 -8.67 -26.70 -5.43
C PRO A 72 -8.40 -26.96 -6.92
N ASN A 73 -9.41 -26.87 -7.79
CA ASN A 73 -9.27 -27.07 -9.23
C ASN A 73 -8.95 -25.75 -9.96
N ASN A 74 -9.17 -24.60 -9.33
CA ASN A 74 -8.88 -23.29 -9.87
C ASN A 74 -8.20 -22.40 -8.83
N ALA A 75 -6.86 -22.44 -8.83
CA ALA A 75 -6.06 -21.63 -7.92
C ALA A 75 -6.31 -20.13 -8.08
N MET A 76 -6.76 -19.66 -9.25
CA MET A 76 -7.02 -18.24 -9.55
C MET A 76 -8.41 -17.77 -9.13
N ALA A 77 -9.26 -18.65 -8.57
CA ALA A 77 -10.67 -18.32 -8.30
C ALA A 77 -10.88 -17.11 -7.37
N ASN A 78 -9.94 -16.83 -6.46
CA ASN A 78 -10.00 -15.66 -5.56
C ASN A 78 -8.66 -14.92 -5.44
N ILE A 79 -7.75 -15.10 -6.39
CA ILE A 79 -6.45 -14.41 -6.34
C ILE A 79 -6.12 -13.75 -7.67
N ARG A 80 -5.22 -12.77 -7.59
CA ARG A 80 -4.49 -12.21 -8.72
C ARG A 80 -3.00 -12.18 -8.42
N LEU A 81 -2.21 -12.30 -9.46
CA LEU A 81 -0.75 -12.20 -9.38
C LEU A 81 -0.35 -10.75 -9.67
N VAL A 82 0.14 -10.08 -8.63
CA VAL A 82 0.51 -8.66 -8.67
C VAL A 82 1.77 -8.43 -7.83
N PRO A 83 2.47 -7.31 -8.00
CA PRO A 83 3.48 -6.84 -7.06
C PRO A 83 2.97 -6.74 -5.63
N LEU A 84 3.86 -7.03 -4.67
CA LEU A 84 3.62 -6.81 -3.23
C LEU A 84 3.17 -5.38 -2.93
N ALA A 85 3.65 -4.41 -3.72
CA ALA A 85 3.29 -3.01 -3.65
C ALA A 85 1.77 -2.73 -3.68
N LEU A 86 1.00 -3.60 -4.33
CA LEU A 86 -0.47 -3.48 -4.41
C LEU A 86 -1.23 -4.30 -3.38
N ASN A 87 -0.56 -5.22 -2.67
CA ASN A 87 -1.16 -5.99 -1.60
C ASN A 87 -1.26 -5.14 -0.33
N THR A 88 -2.21 -4.21 -0.35
CA THR A 88 -2.47 -3.30 0.76
C THR A 88 -3.73 -3.72 1.48
N GLY A 89 -3.55 -4.28 2.67
CA GLY A 89 -4.67 -4.62 3.54
C GLY A 89 -5.52 -3.39 3.87
N ASN A 90 -6.83 -3.58 4.07
CA ASN A 90 -7.79 -2.53 4.45
C ASN A 90 -7.96 -1.37 3.44
N CYS A 91 -7.60 -1.60 2.18
CA CYS A 91 -8.06 -0.79 1.06
C CYS A 91 -9.26 -1.51 0.40
N GLY A 92 -10.29 -0.75 0.04
CA GLY A 92 -11.36 -1.27 -0.82
C GLY A 92 -10.81 -1.58 -2.21
N THR A 93 -11.59 -2.29 -3.02
CA THR A 93 -11.21 -2.61 -4.40
C THR A 93 -11.00 -1.33 -5.21
N PHE A 94 -9.93 -1.30 -5.99
CA PHE A 94 -9.63 -0.21 -6.92
C PHE A 94 -8.94 -0.74 -8.18
N THR A 95 -8.94 0.07 -9.23
CA THR A 95 -8.38 -0.26 -10.54
C THR A 95 -7.29 0.75 -10.93
N LEU A 96 -6.48 0.39 -11.94
CA LEU A 96 -5.52 1.31 -12.54
C LEU A 96 -6.18 2.61 -13.00
N GLY A 97 -7.32 2.53 -13.70
CA GLY A 97 -8.05 3.70 -14.19
C GLY A 97 -8.47 4.65 -13.06
N MET A 98 -8.93 4.11 -11.92
CA MET A 98 -9.25 4.93 -10.74
C MET A 98 -8.03 5.67 -10.19
N VAL A 99 -6.86 5.03 -10.17
CA VAL A 99 -5.61 5.67 -9.72
C VAL A 99 -5.23 6.78 -10.70
N GLN A 100 -5.29 6.51 -12.01
CA GLN A 100 -4.94 7.47 -13.06
C GLN A 100 -5.84 8.70 -13.03
N GLU A 101 -7.15 8.51 -12.92
CA GLU A 101 -8.12 9.60 -12.81
C GLU A 101 -7.88 10.45 -11.56
N ALA A 102 -7.53 9.81 -10.43
CA ALA A 102 -7.40 10.49 -9.15
C ALA A 102 -6.23 11.48 -9.08
N VAL A 103 -5.15 11.29 -9.85
CA VAL A 103 -3.96 12.17 -9.81
C VAL A 103 -4.31 13.62 -10.17
N GLY A 104 -5.24 13.83 -11.13
CA GLY A 104 -5.64 15.15 -11.62
C GLY A 104 -6.78 15.81 -10.84
N GLN A 105 -7.38 15.12 -9.87
CA GLN A 105 -8.57 15.62 -9.18
C GLN A 105 -8.24 16.86 -8.31
N PRO A 106 -9.20 17.79 -8.17
CA PRO A 106 -9.06 18.93 -7.26
C PRO A 106 -9.04 18.47 -5.80
N VAL A 107 -8.41 19.27 -4.94
CA VAL A 107 -8.39 19.04 -3.49
C VAL A 107 -9.31 20.04 -2.83
N ASP A 108 -10.26 19.54 -2.04
CA ASP A 108 -11.01 20.36 -1.08
C ASP A 108 -10.23 20.43 0.24
N LEU A 109 -9.18 21.26 0.24
CA LEU A 109 -8.27 21.40 1.38
C LEU A 109 -8.98 21.97 2.62
N PRO A 110 -9.86 23.00 2.54
CA PRO A 110 -10.57 23.51 3.70
C PRO A 110 -11.38 22.42 4.43
N SER A 111 -12.19 21.63 3.71
CA SER A 111 -12.96 20.55 4.32
C SER A 111 -12.07 19.47 4.92
N LEU A 112 -10.93 19.17 4.27
CA LEU A 112 -9.96 18.21 4.76
C LEU A 112 -9.32 18.65 6.08
N LEU A 113 -8.87 19.91 6.16
CA LEU A 113 -8.27 20.49 7.36
C LEU A 113 -9.28 20.69 8.49
N GLU A 114 -10.53 21.03 8.15
CA GLU A 114 -11.63 21.09 9.10
C GLU A 114 -11.95 19.71 9.67
N TYR A 115 -11.95 18.67 8.84
CA TYR A 115 -12.15 17.29 9.30
C TYR A 115 -11.12 16.90 10.35
N GLU A 116 -9.84 17.10 10.01
CA GLU A 116 -8.71 16.79 10.88
C GLU A 116 -8.50 17.84 11.98
N SER A 117 -9.34 18.89 12.11
CA SER A 117 -9.22 19.90 13.18
C SER A 117 -9.46 19.38 14.59
N ARG A 118 -10.09 18.22 14.70
CA ARG A 118 -10.38 17.52 15.94
C ARG A 118 -9.67 16.17 15.92
N THR A 119 -9.37 15.61 17.08
CA THR A 119 -8.79 14.27 17.18
C THR A 119 -9.86 13.18 17.12
N TYR A 120 -11.13 13.52 17.40
CA TYR A 120 -12.26 12.60 17.42
C TYR A 120 -13.48 13.17 16.66
N ARG A 121 -14.22 12.28 15.99
CA ARG A 121 -15.55 12.53 15.42
C ARG A 121 -16.43 11.30 15.61
N ASN A 122 -17.63 11.47 16.17
CA ASN A 122 -18.57 10.38 16.49
C ASN A 122 -17.89 9.22 17.25
N SER A 123 -17.15 9.55 18.32
CA SER A 123 -16.40 8.61 19.16
C SER A 123 -15.27 7.83 18.47
N ASN A 124 -14.94 8.15 17.21
CA ASN A 124 -13.83 7.54 16.48
C ASN A 124 -12.70 8.55 16.30
N ASP A 125 -11.45 8.07 16.33
CA ASP A 125 -10.27 8.85 15.96
C ASP A 125 -10.43 9.41 14.53
N THR A 126 -10.00 10.64 14.27
CA THR A 126 -9.82 11.12 12.89
C THR A 126 -8.64 10.41 12.22
N THR A 127 -8.46 10.61 10.91
CA THR A 127 -7.53 9.77 10.13
C THR A 127 -6.10 9.94 10.60
N LEU A 128 -5.63 11.19 10.71
CA LEU A 128 -4.25 11.45 11.12
C LEU A 128 -4.04 11.08 12.58
N TYR A 129 -5.02 11.36 13.44
CA TYR A 129 -4.91 11.02 14.85
C TYR A 129 -4.81 9.50 15.06
N ALA A 130 -5.60 8.70 14.33
CA ALA A 130 -5.50 7.25 14.33
C ALA A 130 -4.12 6.76 13.85
N CYS A 131 -3.57 7.37 12.79
CA CYS A 131 -2.22 7.06 12.31
C CYS A 131 -1.16 7.35 13.39
N CYS A 132 -1.18 8.55 13.99
CA CYS A 132 -0.25 8.92 15.06
C CYS A 132 -0.39 7.99 16.27
N ASN A 133 -1.61 7.65 16.67
CA ASN A 133 -1.88 6.69 17.74
C ASN A 133 -1.23 5.33 17.45
N SER A 134 -1.46 4.77 16.26
CA SER A 134 -0.88 3.48 15.86
C SER A 134 0.65 3.52 15.80
N ILE A 135 1.24 4.63 15.36
CA ILE A 135 2.71 4.77 15.27
C ILE A 135 3.33 4.84 16.66
N LEU A 136 2.85 5.73 17.53
CA LEU A 136 3.43 5.91 18.86
C LEU A 136 3.26 4.67 19.76
N CYS A 137 2.27 3.82 19.49
CA CYS A 137 2.13 2.53 20.17
C CYS A 137 3.12 1.45 19.71
N ARG A 138 3.84 1.65 18.60
CA ARG A 138 4.70 0.63 17.96
C ARG A 138 6.13 1.10 17.69
N ASP A 139 6.37 2.41 17.70
CA ASP A 139 7.65 3.03 17.38
C ASP A 139 8.13 3.85 18.58
N GLU A 140 9.02 3.26 19.38
CA GLU A 140 9.56 3.88 20.60
C GLU A 140 10.35 5.16 20.30
N LEU A 141 11.01 5.23 19.15
CA LEU A 141 11.72 6.44 18.73
C LEU A 141 10.75 7.57 18.44
N ALA A 142 9.63 7.27 17.77
CA ALA A 142 8.58 8.26 17.57
C ALA A 142 8.01 8.76 18.91
N LEU A 143 7.80 7.85 19.87
CA LEU A 143 7.33 8.21 21.20
C LEU A 143 8.32 9.11 21.95
N SER A 144 9.63 8.83 21.88
CA SER A 144 10.64 9.67 22.54
C SER A 144 10.77 11.07 21.92
N LEU A 145 10.62 11.17 20.59
CA LEU A 145 10.75 12.45 19.87
C LEU A 145 9.50 13.34 19.98
N PHE A 146 8.30 12.77 19.90
CA PHE A 146 7.05 13.54 19.95
C PHE A 146 6.46 13.63 21.36
N GLY A 147 6.83 12.72 22.25
CA GLY A 147 6.32 12.61 23.62
C GLY A 147 4.89 12.07 23.71
N ASN A 148 3.97 12.57 22.88
CA ASN A 148 2.56 12.16 22.90
C ASN A 148 1.87 12.28 21.54
N ARG A 149 0.68 11.65 21.44
CA ARG A 149 -0.15 11.58 20.22
C ARG A 149 -0.56 12.95 19.70
N ARG A 150 -0.81 13.91 20.59
CA ARG A 150 -1.27 15.24 20.23
C ARG A 150 -0.16 16.04 19.53
N THR A 151 1.06 15.98 20.02
CA THR A 151 2.22 16.64 19.38
C THR A 151 2.46 16.08 17.98
N MET A 152 2.45 14.75 17.82
CA MET A 152 2.63 14.12 16.51
C MET A 152 1.48 14.45 15.55
N TRP A 153 0.25 14.47 16.04
CA TRP A 153 -0.92 14.88 15.24
C TRP A 153 -0.86 16.34 14.80
N GLN A 154 -0.41 17.25 15.65
CA GLN A 154 -0.19 18.66 15.27
C GLN A 154 0.85 18.77 14.16
N TRP A 155 1.96 18.04 14.26
CA TRP A 155 2.95 17.94 13.19
C TRP A 155 2.32 17.41 11.89
N ALA A 156 1.56 16.31 11.96
CA ALA A 156 0.94 15.70 10.79
C ALA A 156 -0.08 16.62 10.12
N ARG A 157 -0.85 17.39 10.89
CA ARG A 157 -1.78 18.39 10.35
C ARG A 157 -1.07 19.53 9.64
N ALA A 158 -0.03 20.09 10.26
CA ALA A 158 0.77 21.13 9.63
C ALA A 158 1.41 20.62 8.33
N ARG A 159 1.86 19.35 8.31
CA ARG A 159 2.36 18.72 7.08
C ARG A 159 1.27 18.61 6.03
N LEU A 160 0.07 18.12 6.39
CA LEU A 160 -1.08 17.99 5.49
C LEU A 160 -1.46 19.31 4.82
N GLU A 161 -1.45 20.40 5.58
CA GLU A 161 -1.66 21.75 5.07
C GLU A 161 -0.53 22.17 4.11
N SER A 162 0.73 21.96 4.51
CA SER A 162 1.90 22.36 3.70
C SER A 162 1.98 21.66 2.34
N ILE A 163 1.49 20.41 2.25
CA ILE A 163 1.45 19.63 0.99
C ILE A 163 0.14 19.85 0.21
N GLY A 164 -0.70 20.80 0.64
CA GLY A 164 -1.96 21.13 -0.01
C GLY A 164 -2.95 19.97 -0.06
N GLY A 165 -2.92 19.06 0.92
CA GLY A 165 -3.81 17.91 0.99
C GLY A 165 -3.56 16.83 -0.08
N ARG A 166 -2.40 16.82 -0.72
CA ARG A 166 -2.03 15.82 -1.74
C ARG A 166 -1.06 14.78 -1.19
N CYS A 167 -1.15 13.56 -1.71
CA CYS A 167 -0.16 12.52 -1.42
C CYS A 167 1.22 12.95 -1.94
N GLU A 168 2.24 12.85 -1.10
CA GLU A 168 3.61 13.25 -1.43
C GLU A 168 4.30 12.37 -2.48
N ILE A 169 3.72 11.21 -2.80
CA ILE A 169 4.22 10.29 -3.85
C ILE A 169 3.42 10.46 -5.13
N SER A 170 2.09 10.31 -5.05
CA SER A 170 1.23 10.21 -6.23
C SER A 170 0.61 11.52 -6.67
N GLY A 171 0.60 12.55 -5.81
CA GLY A 171 -0.16 13.78 -6.02
C GLY A 171 -1.67 13.64 -5.89
N ILE A 172 -2.19 12.43 -5.64
CA ILE A 172 -3.63 12.16 -5.48
C ILE A 172 -4.18 12.95 -4.27
N PRO A 173 -5.36 13.59 -4.36
CA PRO A 173 -6.05 14.17 -3.22
C PRO A 173 -6.28 13.15 -2.10
N LEU A 174 -5.78 13.48 -0.91
CA LEU A 174 -5.88 12.63 0.25
C LEU A 174 -7.31 12.59 0.79
N ARG A 175 -7.72 11.42 1.26
CA ARG A 175 -9.06 11.16 1.81
C ARG A 175 -8.98 10.84 3.30
N THR A 176 -10.11 11.00 3.98
CA THR A 176 -10.23 10.72 5.43
C THR A 176 -10.94 9.39 5.65
N ASN A 177 -11.01 8.94 6.91
CA ASN A 177 -11.84 7.80 7.30
C ASN A 177 -13.36 8.04 7.20
N GLN A 178 -13.83 9.22 6.76
CA GLN A 178 -15.23 9.40 6.34
C GLN A 178 -15.54 8.59 5.09
N GLN A 179 -14.59 8.51 4.15
CA GLN A 179 -14.70 7.65 2.97
C GLN A 179 -14.14 6.27 3.28
N LYS A 180 -14.84 5.51 4.14
CA LYS A 180 -14.41 4.17 4.56
C LYS A 180 -14.10 3.29 3.33
N GLY A 181 -12.95 2.63 3.37
CA GLY A 181 -12.51 1.73 2.29
C GLY A 181 -11.92 2.45 1.07
N SER A 182 -11.83 3.78 1.05
CA SER A 182 -11.12 4.47 -0.04
C SER A 182 -9.64 4.06 -0.05
N PRO A 183 -9.07 3.64 -1.20
CA PRO A 183 -7.63 3.38 -1.31
C PRO A 183 -6.81 4.66 -1.07
N PHE A 184 -7.42 5.83 -1.33
CA PHE A 184 -6.79 7.14 -1.23
C PHE A 184 -6.87 7.74 0.17
N GLN A 185 -7.37 6.98 1.15
CA GLN A 185 -7.32 7.38 2.55
C GLN A 185 -5.86 7.66 2.95
N MET A 186 -5.60 8.76 3.63
CA MET A 186 -4.23 9.11 4.00
C MET A 186 -3.63 8.18 5.05
N SER A 187 -2.30 8.13 5.04
CA SER A 187 -1.46 7.44 6.00
C SER A 187 -0.16 8.22 6.20
N ILE A 188 0.53 7.98 7.32
CA ILE A 188 1.87 8.50 7.57
C ILE A 188 2.85 7.37 7.28
N ASP A 189 3.80 7.63 6.39
CA ASP A 189 4.83 6.70 5.96
C ASP A 189 6.22 7.20 6.39
N ALA A 190 7.13 6.28 6.69
CA ALA A 190 8.53 6.57 6.96
C ALA A 190 9.35 6.41 5.67
N ILE A 191 9.99 7.49 5.21
CA ILE A 191 10.78 7.54 3.96
C ILE A 191 11.93 6.54 4.00
N GLN A 192 12.54 6.34 5.16
CA GLN A 192 13.49 5.27 5.38
C GLN A 192 13.02 4.49 6.60
N PRO A 193 12.44 3.29 6.45
CA PRO A 193 11.78 2.62 7.55
C PRO A 193 12.76 2.40 8.70
N ILE A 194 14.00 2.04 8.39
CA ILE A 194 15.08 1.81 9.35
C ILE A 194 15.30 2.98 10.32
N LEU A 195 15.07 4.22 9.91
CA LEU A 195 15.20 5.41 10.75
C LEU A 195 13.95 5.68 11.62
N GLY A 196 12.85 4.95 11.40
CA GLY A 196 11.60 5.12 12.15
C GLY A 196 10.84 6.40 11.81
N HIS A 197 9.78 6.67 12.58
CA HIS A 197 8.92 7.83 12.38
C HIS A 197 9.46 9.05 13.13
N MET A 198 10.43 9.75 12.52
CA MET A 198 11.04 10.96 13.05
C MET A 198 10.81 12.18 12.14
N PRO A 199 10.85 13.41 12.66
CA PRO A 199 10.82 14.61 11.83
C PRO A 199 11.88 14.56 10.72
N GLY A 200 11.50 14.92 9.50
CA GLY A 200 12.37 14.84 8.32
C GLY A 200 12.43 13.47 7.64
N ASN A 201 11.99 12.39 8.31
CA ASN A 201 11.89 11.04 7.72
C ASN A 201 10.45 10.57 7.54
N MET A 202 9.46 11.46 7.65
CA MET A 202 8.05 11.13 7.50
C MET A 202 7.42 11.90 6.36
N ARG A 203 6.44 11.27 5.72
CA ARG A 203 5.60 11.85 4.67
C ARG A 203 4.15 11.38 4.81
N ILE A 204 3.22 12.13 4.25
CA ILE A 204 1.81 11.76 4.17
C ILE A 204 1.50 11.23 2.77
N VAL A 205 0.98 10.00 2.73
CA VAL A 205 0.75 9.27 1.48
C VAL A 205 -0.64 8.66 1.43
N CYS A 206 -1.11 8.27 0.25
CA CYS A 206 -2.27 7.37 0.15
C CYS A 206 -1.92 6.04 0.82
N ARG A 207 -2.86 5.46 1.57
CA ARG A 207 -2.66 4.20 2.31
C ARG A 207 -2.15 3.08 1.44
N PHE A 208 -2.66 2.95 0.21
CA PHE A 208 -2.22 1.88 -0.70
C PHE A 208 -0.74 2.01 -1.12
N LEU A 209 -0.10 3.15 -0.87
CA LEU A 209 1.34 3.39 -1.11
C LEU A 209 2.18 3.23 0.16
N ASN A 210 1.55 3.05 1.33
CA ASN A 210 2.24 2.70 2.57
C ASN A 210 2.36 1.17 2.68
N THR A 211 3.14 0.59 1.77
CA THR A 211 3.36 -0.86 1.68
C THR A 211 4.20 -1.34 2.87
N VAL A 212 3.89 -2.52 3.41
CA VAL A 212 4.71 -3.14 4.46
C VAL A 212 6.12 -3.40 3.91
N CYS A 213 7.11 -2.72 4.49
CA CYS A 213 8.52 -2.91 4.18
C CYS A 213 9.21 -3.68 5.31
N CYS A 214 9.60 -4.92 5.02
CA CYS A 214 10.29 -5.80 5.96
C CYS A 214 11.82 -5.62 5.93
N ASP A 215 12.35 -4.57 5.31
CA ASP A 215 13.80 -4.39 5.18
C ASP A 215 14.52 -4.32 6.52
N LYS A 216 13.85 -3.85 7.59
CA LYS A 216 14.39 -3.90 8.96
C LYS A 216 14.74 -5.31 9.45
N LEU A 217 14.10 -6.33 8.88
CA LEU A 217 14.30 -7.73 9.26
C LEU A 217 15.41 -8.40 8.43
N LYS A 218 15.93 -7.72 7.41
CA LYS A 218 17.02 -8.26 6.58
C LYS A 218 18.32 -8.24 7.38
N THR A 219 18.94 -9.41 7.50
CA THR A 219 20.30 -9.55 8.04
C THR A 219 21.39 -9.39 6.97
N HIS A 220 21.00 -9.45 5.69
CA HIS A 220 21.88 -9.34 4.54
C HIS A 220 21.21 -8.50 3.46
N LYS A 221 21.97 -7.65 2.76
CA LYS A 221 21.49 -6.90 1.59
C LYS A 221 21.83 -7.69 0.33
N ASP A 222 20.86 -7.89 -0.54
CA ASP A 222 21.08 -8.46 -1.87
C ASP A 222 21.17 -7.31 -2.88
N PRO A 223 22.23 -7.19 -3.70
CA PRO A 223 22.33 -6.14 -4.71
C PRO A 223 21.21 -6.21 -5.77
N GLU A 224 20.55 -7.37 -5.90
CA GLU A 224 19.40 -7.56 -6.79
C GLU A 224 18.05 -7.29 -6.10
N ASP A 225 18.06 -6.84 -4.84
CA ASP A 225 16.85 -6.35 -4.18
C ASP A 225 16.28 -5.18 -4.99
N GLY A 226 15.07 -5.37 -5.51
CA GLY A 226 14.30 -4.28 -6.12
C GLY A 226 14.00 -3.15 -5.10
N PRO A 227 13.48 -2.01 -5.57
CA PRO A 227 13.18 -0.88 -4.70
C PRO A 227 12.21 -1.31 -3.61
N SER A 228 12.52 -0.98 -2.35
CA SER A 228 11.69 -1.36 -1.20
C SER A 228 10.64 -0.33 -0.81
N GLN A 229 10.59 0.78 -1.55
CA GLN A 229 9.69 1.90 -1.29
C GLN A 229 9.23 2.59 -2.56
N TRP A 230 8.06 3.21 -2.47
CA TRP A 230 7.52 4.04 -3.51
C TRP A 230 8.24 5.39 -3.55
N THR A 231 8.59 5.81 -4.77
CA THR A 231 8.99 7.18 -5.11
C THR A 231 7.99 7.74 -6.12
N PRO A 232 7.92 9.07 -6.32
CA PRO A 232 7.10 9.65 -7.38
C PRO A 232 7.40 9.08 -8.76
N GLU A 233 8.67 8.79 -9.06
CA GLU A 233 9.13 8.25 -10.35
C GLU A 233 8.63 6.82 -10.54
N LEU A 234 8.81 5.96 -9.52
CA LEU A 234 8.32 4.58 -9.54
C LEU A 234 6.80 4.53 -9.64
N PHE A 235 6.09 5.41 -8.92
CA PHE A 235 4.64 5.54 -9.02
C PHE A 235 4.22 5.90 -10.45
N ARG A 236 4.80 6.95 -11.04
CA ARG A 236 4.46 7.36 -12.41
C ARG A 236 4.77 6.28 -13.43
N GLN A 237 5.90 5.59 -13.28
CA GLN A 237 6.27 4.47 -14.15
C GLN A 237 5.23 3.34 -14.07
N TYR A 238 4.96 2.86 -12.86
CA TYR A 238 4.09 1.70 -12.65
C TYR A 238 2.65 1.97 -13.09
N PHE A 239 2.08 3.11 -12.69
CA PHE A 239 0.70 3.49 -13.03
C PHE A 239 0.58 4.21 -14.39
N ARG A 240 1.67 4.31 -15.16
CA ARG A 240 1.74 4.99 -16.48
C ARG A 240 1.19 6.42 -16.45
N ILE A 241 1.53 7.18 -15.41
CA ILE A 241 1.10 8.57 -15.26
C ILE A 241 2.07 9.49 -16.01
N GLY A 242 1.53 10.29 -16.93
CA GLY A 242 2.32 11.30 -17.66
C GLY A 242 3.16 10.76 -18.82
N LYS A 243 3.01 9.48 -19.18
CA LYS A 243 3.48 8.94 -20.47
C LYS A 243 2.28 8.84 -21.41
N SER A 244 2.19 9.75 -22.38
CA SER A 244 1.31 9.65 -23.56
C SER A 244 1.94 8.75 -24.60
#